data_AF-A0A9E2I0J2-F1
#
_entry.id   AF-A0A9E2I0J2-F1
#
_cell.length_a   1.000
_cell.length_b   1.000
_cell.length_c   1.000
_cell.angle_alpha   90.00
_cell.angle_beta   90.00
_cell.angle_gamma   90.00
#
_symmetry.space_group_name_H-M   'P 1'
#
loop_
_entity.id
_entity.type
_entity.pdbx_description
1 polymer ?
#
loop_
_entity_poly.entity_id
_entity_poly.type
_entity_poly.pdbx_seq_one_letter_code
_entity_poly.pdbx_strand_id
1 'polypeptide(L)'
;YVGPKPVITKSGITFAAEYDDRYTYLNILIQLLYALDKDHFEDKTYQYAIDSKRLNDEELLAGLQHYCGNFEDVLSESIAIENTAINSEIKHVKENDTMDAAEKEALVRNLEVMRNYRLQYATNDTLYNCAVNALAKLIKKEHIDYVIVPMFQRFAAVLHSVQDELMRQNFPIQISMEIYEENGKLMAKMEVKNR
;
A
#
# COMPACT_ATOMS: atom_id res chain seq x y z
N TYR A 1 -6.86 9.98 0.48
CA TYR A 1 -6.51 9.90 -0.95
C TYR A 1 -5.99 11.23 -1.44
N VAL A 2 -4.89 11.22 -2.20
CA VAL A 2 -4.34 12.41 -2.87
C VAL A 2 -4.16 12.25 -4.37
N GLY A 3 -3.98 11.01 -4.87
CA GLY A 3 -3.76 10.74 -6.29
C GLY A 3 -2.41 10.08 -6.58
N PRO A 4 -2.08 9.85 -7.87
CA PRO A 4 -0.85 9.16 -8.24
C PRO A 4 0.43 9.88 -7.80
N LYS A 5 1.58 9.20 -7.84
CA LYS A 5 2.85 9.80 -7.43
C LYS A 5 3.16 11.07 -8.25
N PRO A 6 3.51 12.20 -7.60
CA PRO A 6 3.79 13.43 -8.31
C PRO A 6 5.20 13.40 -8.90
N VAL A 7 5.35 13.95 -10.10
CA VAL A 7 6.62 14.19 -10.79
C VAL A 7 6.80 15.70 -10.89
N ILE A 8 7.73 16.23 -10.10
CA ILE A 8 7.91 17.67 -9.88
C ILE A 8 9.16 18.11 -10.62
N THR A 9 9.02 19.08 -11.52
CA THR A 9 10.13 19.60 -12.33
C THR A 9 10.08 21.13 -12.39
N LYS A 10 11.14 21.75 -12.93
CA LYS A 10 11.15 23.20 -13.20
C LYS A 10 10.08 23.65 -14.20
N SER A 11 9.63 22.73 -15.07
CA SER A 11 8.62 23.01 -16.11
C SER A 11 7.18 22.81 -15.62
N GLY A 12 6.99 22.23 -14.43
CA GLY A 12 5.67 21.99 -13.86
C GLY A 12 5.58 20.69 -13.06
N ILE A 13 4.34 20.34 -12.71
CA ILE A 13 3.99 19.14 -11.94
C ILE A 13 3.15 18.23 -12.84
N THR A 14 3.54 16.97 -12.92
CA THR A 14 2.77 15.91 -13.59
C THR A 14 2.57 14.74 -12.62
N PHE A 15 1.81 13.72 -13.01
CA PHE A 15 1.50 12.57 -12.16
C PHE A 15 1.77 11.27 -12.91
N ALA A 16 2.54 10.38 -12.28
CA ALA A 16 2.88 9.09 -12.85
C ALA A 16 1.73 8.10 -12.63
N ALA A 17 0.96 7.82 -13.69
CA ALA A 17 -0.27 7.04 -13.64
C ALA A 17 -0.06 5.58 -13.25
N GLU A 18 1.15 5.05 -13.40
CA GLU A 18 1.56 3.72 -12.99
C GLU A 18 1.75 3.57 -11.46
N TYR A 19 1.84 4.69 -10.73
CA TYR A 19 2.03 4.72 -9.27
C TYR A 19 0.79 5.30 -8.58
N ASP A 20 -0.25 4.48 -8.48
CA ASP A 20 -1.46 4.81 -7.74
C ASP A 20 -1.20 5.07 -6.24
N ASP A 21 -1.98 5.98 -5.66
CA ASP A 21 -2.03 6.20 -4.22
C ASP A 21 -2.40 4.91 -3.48
N ARG A 22 -1.54 4.50 -2.54
CA ARG A 22 -1.75 3.27 -1.78
C ARG A 22 -3.03 3.26 -0.94
N TYR A 23 -3.57 4.44 -0.61
CA TYR A 23 -4.87 4.55 0.04
C TYR A 23 -5.99 3.80 -0.71
N THR A 24 -5.92 3.73 -2.04
CA THR A 24 -6.95 3.06 -2.86
C THR A 24 -7.05 1.55 -2.63
N TYR A 25 -6.01 0.93 -2.06
CA TYR A 25 -5.95 -0.49 -1.77
C TYR A 25 -6.31 -0.83 -0.31
N LEU A 26 -6.33 0.15 0.60
CA LEU A 26 -6.58 -0.06 2.03
C LEU A 26 -7.93 -0.75 2.28
N ASN A 27 -8.97 -0.39 1.53
CA ASN A 27 -10.27 -1.04 1.66
C ASN A 27 -10.20 -2.55 1.45
N ILE A 28 -9.54 -3.00 0.38
CA ILE A 28 -9.39 -4.42 0.08
C ILE A 28 -8.60 -5.10 1.18
N LEU A 29 -7.54 -4.44 1.64
CA LEU A 29 -6.60 -5.02 2.58
C LEU A 29 -7.22 -5.21 3.97
N ILE A 30 -7.95 -4.21 4.48
CA ILE A 30 -8.69 -4.32 5.73
C ILE A 30 -9.83 -5.35 5.62
N GLN A 31 -10.53 -5.43 4.49
CA GLN A 31 -11.54 -6.46 4.27
C GLN A 31 -10.93 -7.88 4.26
N LEU A 32 -9.74 -8.07 3.68
CA LEU A 32 -9.04 -9.35 3.74
C LEU A 32 -8.62 -9.68 5.16
N LEU A 33 -8.12 -8.71 5.92
CA LEU A 33 -7.81 -8.90 7.34
C LEU A 33 -9.05 -9.36 8.13
N TYR A 34 -10.21 -8.68 7.99
CA TYR A 34 -11.46 -9.12 8.64
C TYR A 34 -11.96 -10.49 8.18
N ALA A 35 -11.70 -10.87 6.93
CA ALA A 35 -12.09 -12.17 6.40
C ALA A 35 -11.24 -13.30 6.99
N LEU A 36 -9.94 -13.05 7.17
CA LEU A 36 -8.96 -14.04 7.60
C LEU A 36 -8.74 -14.05 9.12
N ASP A 37 -9.14 -13.01 9.84
CA ASP A 37 -8.96 -12.91 11.30
C ASP A 37 -10.17 -13.50 12.04
N LYS A 38 -10.32 -14.83 11.90
CA LYS A 38 -11.38 -15.62 12.52
C LYS A 38 -10.81 -16.98 12.92
N ASP A 39 -11.52 -17.69 13.80
CA ASP A 39 -11.15 -19.07 14.12
C ASP A 39 -11.26 -19.96 12.87
N HIS A 40 -10.12 -20.43 12.38
CA HIS A 40 -10.04 -21.37 11.28
C HIS A 40 -9.76 -22.78 11.80
N PHE A 41 -10.53 -23.73 11.29
CA PHE A 41 -10.27 -25.17 11.43
C PHE A 41 -9.51 -25.68 10.20
N GLU A 42 -8.54 -26.57 10.43
CA GLU A 42 -7.82 -27.29 9.38
C GLU A 42 -8.78 -27.97 8.38
N ASP A 43 -8.34 -28.11 7.12
CA ASP A 43 -9.05 -28.75 6.01
C ASP A 43 -10.40 -28.11 5.59
N LYS A 44 -10.62 -26.83 5.93
CA LYS A 44 -11.84 -26.11 5.52
C LYS A 44 -11.54 -24.94 4.59
N THR A 45 -12.36 -24.81 3.55
CA THR A 45 -12.44 -23.61 2.72
C THR A 45 -13.44 -22.63 3.29
N TYR A 46 -13.00 -21.41 3.60
CA TYR A 46 -13.89 -20.33 4.04
C TYR A 46 -14.12 -19.37 2.87
N GLN A 47 -15.39 -19.18 2.51
CA GLN A 47 -15.78 -18.18 1.53
C GLN A 47 -16.23 -16.91 2.24
N TYR A 48 -15.56 -15.81 1.94
CA TYR A 48 -15.95 -14.50 2.43
C TYR A 48 -16.49 -13.68 1.26
N ALA A 49 -17.76 -13.28 1.37
CA ALA A 49 -18.33 -12.32 0.43
C ALA A 49 -17.68 -10.96 0.71
N ILE A 50 -16.78 -10.54 -0.18
CA ILE A 50 -16.20 -9.18 -0.17
C ILE A 50 -17.26 -8.14 -0.63
N ASP A 51 -18.54 -8.49 -0.57
CA ASP A 51 -19.58 -7.83 -1.34
C ASP A 51 -20.19 -6.60 -0.63
N SER A 52 -20.04 -5.49 -1.35
CA SER A 52 -20.89 -4.29 -1.44
C SER A 52 -20.64 -3.06 -0.57
N LYS A 53 -20.19 -3.14 0.68
CA LYS A 53 -19.92 -1.91 1.45
C LYS A 53 -18.43 -1.60 1.48
N ARG A 54 -18.04 -0.61 0.67
CA ARG A 54 -16.76 0.09 0.85
C ARG A 54 -16.73 0.63 2.27
N LEU A 55 -15.67 0.29 3.01
CA LEU A 55 -15.40 0.84 4.33
C LEU A 55 -15.30 2.36 4.20
N ASN A 56 -15.99 3.07 5.07
CA ASN A 56 -15.80 4.50 5.22
C ASN A 56 -14.48 4.81 5.95
N ASP A 57 -14.10 6.07 6.04
CA ASP A 57 -12.81 6.46 6.62
C ASP A 57 -12.68 6.09 8.11
N GLU A 58 -13.77 6.13 8.88
CA GLU A 58 -13.78 5.71 10.29
C GLU A 58 -13.60 4.19 10.40
N GLU A 59 -14.30 3.42 9.55
CA GLU A 59 -14.16 1.96 9.49
C GLU A 59 -12.73 1.55 9.06
N LEU A 60 -12.14 2.25 8.08
CA LEU A 60 -10.75 2.04 7.66
C LEU A 60 -9.77 2.34 8.78
N LEU A 61 -9.94 3.48 9.47
CA LEU A 61 -9.06 3.89 10.56
C LEU A 61 -9.15 2.91 11.73
N ALA A 62 -10.35 2.48 12.09
CA ALA A 62 -10.58 1.48 13.14
C ALA A 62 -9.92 0.14 12.78
N GLY A 63 -10.05 -0.32 11.54
CA GLY A 63 -9.37 -1.52 11.05
C GLY A 63 -7.84 -1.39 11.11
N LEU A 64 -7.31 -0.26 10.67
CA LEU A 64 -5.88 0.03 10.79
C LEU A 64 -5.43 0.01 12.25
N GLN A 65 -6.11 0.72 13.15
CA GLN A 65 -5.76 0.73 14.57
C GLN A 65 -5.81 -0.67 15.20
N HIS A 66 -6.79 -1.49 14.79
CA HIS A 66 -6.93 -2.86 15.28
C HIS A 66 -5.74 -3.75 14.87
N TYR A 67 -5.35 -3.72 13.60
CA TYR A 67 -4.31 -4.61 13.06
C TYR A 67 -2.88 -4.08 13.14
N CYS A 68 -2.72 -2.75 13.09
CA CYS A 68 -1.43 -2.06 13.14
C CYS A 68 -1.09 -1.52 14.53
N GLY A 69 -2.05 -1.46 15.46
CA GLY A 69 -1.87 -0.77 16.73
C GLY A 69 -1.78 0.75 16.58
N ASN A 70 -1.10 1.40 17.53
CA ASN A 70 -0.83 2.83 17.42
C ASN A 70 0.27 3.07 16.37
N PHE A 71 -0.07 3.82 15.33
CA PHE A 71 0.83 4.19 14.23
C PHE A 71 1.28 5.65 14.30
N GLU A 72 0.93 6.42 15.35
CA GLU A 72 1.33 7.83 15.50
C GLU A 72 2.84 8.05 15.40
N ASP A 73 3.63 7.22 16.07
CA ASP A 73 5.09 7.32 16.05
C ASP A 73 5.66 7.03 14.66
N VAL A 74 5.21 5.94 14.04
CA VAL A 74 5.65 5.52 12.70
C VAL A 74 5.24 6.52 11.62
N LEU A 75 4.04 7.08 11.73
CA LEU A 75 3.58 8.15 10.84
C LEU A 75 4.38 9.43 11.04
N SER A 76 4.64 9.81 12.29
CA SER A 76 5.43 11.01 12.61
C SER A 76 6.85 10.89 12.07
N GLU A 77 7.47 9.72 12.21
CA GLU A 77 8.78 9.42 11.62
C GLU A 77 8.74 9.50 10.09
N SER A 78 7.75 8.85 9.45
CA SER A 78 7.58 8.88 7.99
C SER A 78 7.39 10.31 7.46
N ILE A 79 6.57 11.12 8.12
CA ILE A 79 6.35 12.54 7.80
C ILE A 79 7.62 13.36 8.00
N ALA A 80 8.40 13.08 9.04
CA ALA A 80 9.67 13.78 9.29
C ALA A 80 10.73 13.44 8.24
N ILE A 81 10.82 12.18 7.83
CA ILE A 81 11.70 11.72 6.74
C ILE A 81 11.33 12.41 5.44
N GLU A 82 10.04 12.40 5.06
CA GLU A 82 9.59 13.01 3.81
C GLU A 82 9.78 14.53 3.81
N ASN A 83 9.51 15.22 4.93
CA ASN A 83 9.81 16.64 5.07
C ASN A 83 11.31 16.93 4.91
N THR A 84 12.15 16.09 5.49
CA THR A 84 13.61 16.23 5.37
C THR A 84 14.06 16.05 3.93
N ALA A 85 13.50 15.07 3.20
CA ALA A 85 13.76 14.86 1.79
C ALA A 85 13.37 16.10 0.96
N ILE A 86 12.15 16.64 1.14
CA ILE A 86 11.68 17.85 0.44
C ILE A 86 12.61 19.04 0.72
N ASN A 87 12.99 19.25 1.98
CA ASN A 87 13.89 20.34 2.36
C ASN A 87 15.27 20.18 1.73
N SER A 88 15.79 18.95 1.67
CA SER A 88 17.07 18.65 1.01
C SER A 88 17.00 18.91 -0.48
N GLU A 89 15.91 18.50 -1.16
CA GLU A 89 15.67 18.80 -2.57
C GLU A 89 15.64 20.31 -2.83
N ILE A 90 14.89 21.07 -2.04
CA ILE A 90 14.83 22.54 -2.15
C ILE A 90 16.21 23.17 -1.97
N LYS A 91 17.01 22.68 -1.01
CA LYS A 91 18.38 23.15 -0.78
C LYS A 91 19.25 22.89 -2.01
N HIS A 92 19.22 21.67 -2.55
CA HIS A 92 19.99 21.30 -3.74
C HIS A 92 19.61 22.15 -4.97
N VAL A 93 18.33 22.47 -5.14
CA VAL A 93 17.88 23.35 -6.24
C VAL A 93 18.47 24.75 -6.09
N LYS A 94 18.48 25.32 -4.87
CA LYS A 94 19.05 26.66 -4.62
C LYS A 94 20.56 26.70 -4.89
N GLU A 95 21.28 25.65 -4.51
CA GLU A 95 22.73 25.49 -4.67
C GLU A 95 23.15 25.05 -6.09
N ASN A 96 22.21 24.77 -7.00
CA ASN A 96 22.52 24.28 -8.33
C ASN A 96 23.08 25.37 -9.25
N ASP A 97 24.34 25.29 -9.68
CA ASP A 97 24.96 26.33 -10.53
C ASP A 97 24.55 26.28 -12.02
N THR A 98 23.88 25.22 -12.45
CA THR A 98 23.47 25.01 -13.85
C THR A 98 22.08 25.54 -14.17
N MET A 99 21.26 25.81 -13.16
CA MET A 99 19.92 26.37 -13.30
C MET A 99 19.94 27.90 -13.17
N ASP A 100 19.19 28.57 -14.03
CA ASP A 100 19.00 30.02 -13.88
C ASP A 100 18.06 30.36 -12.70
N ALA A 101 17.97 31.65 -12.37
CA ALA A 101 17.18 32.12 -11.24
C ALA A 101 15.68 31.81 -11.37
N ALA A 102 15.11 31.91 -12.58
CA ALA A 102 13.70 31.64 -12.83
C ALA A 102 13.41 30.14 -12.73
N GLU A 103 14.29 29.30 -13.26
CA GLU A 103 14.19 27.84 -13.14
C GLU A 103 14.27 27.36 -11.70
N LYS A 104 15.18 27.94 -10.90
CA LYS A 104 15.28 27.65 -9.46
C LYS A 104 14.00 28.04 -8.74
N GLU A 105 13.50 29.26 -8.98
CA GLU A 105 12.28 29.74 -8.36
C GLU A 105 11.09 28.85 -8.71
N ALA A 106 10.93 28.51 -9.99
CA ALA A 106 9.84 27.66 -10.46
C ALA A 106 9.87 26.27 -9.78
N LEU A 107 11.02 25.61 -9.76
CA LEU A 107 11.13 24.29 -9.13
C LEU A 107 10.93 24.35 -7.61
N VAL A 108 11.48 25.35 -6.91
CA VAL A 108 11.26 25.51 -5.46
C VAL A 108 9.77 25.73 -5.17
N ARG A 109 9.08 26.58 -5.94
CA ARG A 109 7.63 26.79 -5.78
C ARG A 109 6.85 25.51 -6.05
N ASN A 110 7.19 24.76 -7.08
CA ASN A 110 6.53 23.49 -7.38
C ASN A 110 6.72 22.46 -6.26
N LEU A 111 7.92 22.38 -5.67
CA LEU A 111 8.20 21.52 -4.51
C LEU A 111 7.38 21.94 -3.28
N GLU A 112 7.32 23.23 -2.97
CA GLU A 112 6.55 23.74 -1.83
C GLU A 112 5.04 23.53 -1.99
N VAL A 113 4.48 23.79 -3.18
CA VAL A 113 3.06 23.54 -3.48
C VAL A 113 2.70 22.07 -3.30
N MET A 114 3.62 21.15 -3.63
CA MET A 114 3.40 19.71 -3.50
C MET A 114 3.80 19.12 -2.15
N ARG A 115 4.25 19.94 -1.18
CA ARG A 115 4.70 19.45 0.12
C ARG A 115 3.62 18.63 0.83
N ASN A 116 2.44 19.21 1.05
CA ASN A 116 1.33 18.52 1.73
C ASN A 116 0.87 17.27 0.97
N TYR A 117 0.88 17.32 -0.36
CA TYR A 117 0.55 16.17 -1.20
C TYR A 117 1.51 15.00 -0.93
N ARG A 118 2.82 15.28 -0.95
CA ARG A 118 3.86 14.27 -0.71
C ARG A 118 3.77 13.69 0.70
N LEU A 119 3.55 14.51 1.72
CA LEU A 119 3.38 14.05 3.10
C LEU A 119 2.19 13.10 3.25
N GLN A 120 1.06 13.43 2.62
CA GLN A 120 -0.12 12.55 2.64
C GLN A 120 0.11 11.28 1.82
N TYR A 121 0.81 11.36 0.68
CA TYR A 121 1.19 10.20 -0.11
C TYR A 121 2.07 9.23 0.71
N ALA A 122 3.08 9.76 1.42
CA ALA A 122 3.95 8.98 2.32
C ALA A 122 3.16 8.36 3.50
N THR A 123 2.21 9.12 4.06
CA THR A 123 1.30 8.63 5.10
C THR A 123 0.48 7.43 4.62
N ASN A 124 -0.11 7.54 3.41
CA ASN A 124 -0.91 6.46 2.83
C ASN A 124 -0.06 5.21 2.54
N ASP A 125 1.16 5.39 2.03
CA ASP A 125 2.09 4.28 1.79
C ASP A 125 2.49 3.59 3.10
N THR A 126 2.74 4.36 4.15
CA THR A 126 3.09 3.84 5.49
C THR A 126 1.97 2.99 6.08
N LEU A 127 0.73 3.50 6.07
CA LEU A 127 -0.44 2.76 6.56
C LEU A 127 -0.69 1.49 5.74
N TYR A 128 -0.53 1.58 4.41
CA TYR A 128 -0.65 0.44 3.52
C TYR A 128 0.36 -0.66 3.85
N ASN A 129 1.64 -0.30 3.97
CA ASN A 129 2.70 -1.27 4.29
C ASN A 129 2.49 -1.92 5.65
N CYS A 130 1.98 -1.17 6.64
CA CYS A 130 1.62 -1.74 7.92
C CYS A 130 0.52 -2.81 7.78
N ALA A 131 -0.56 -2.48 7.06
CA ALA A 131 -1.67 -3.40 6.88
C ALA A 131 -1.24 -4.65 6.07
N VAL A 132 -0.39 -4.49 5.04
CA VAL A 132 0.24 -5.60 4.30
C VAL A 132 1.00 -6.52 5.25
N ASN A 133 1.83 -5.94 6.14
CA ASN A 133 2.59 -6.70 7.12
C ASN A 133 1.69 -7.46 8.10
N ALA A 134 0.60 -6.84 8.57
CA ALA A 134 -0.39 -7.50 9.41
C ALA A 134 -1.04 -8.68 8.69
N LEU A 135 -1.41 -8.52 7.42
CA LEU A 135 -2.04 -9.58 6.62
C LEU A 135 -1.07 -10.74 6.37
N ALA A 136 0.18 -10.46 6.06
CA ALA A 136 1.23 -11.48 5.92
C ALA A 136 1.45 -12.26 7.24
N LYS A 137 1.49 -11.56 8.38
CA LYS A 137 1.59 -12.19 9.71
C LYS A 137 0.38 -13.08 10.02
N LEU A 138 -0.82 -12.63 9.66
CA LEU A 138 -2.06 -13.38 9.88
C LEU A 138 -2.11 -14.65 9.04
N ILE A 139 -1.80 -14.56 7.74
CA ILE A 139 -1.68 -15.71 6.83
C ILE A 139 -0.74 -16.77 7.40
N LYS A 140 0.38 -16.33 7.98
CA LYS A 140 1.32 -17.23 8.63
C LYS A 140 0.75 -17.83 9.92
N LYS A 141 0.22 -17.00 10.82
CA LYS A 141 -0.27 -17.41 12.14
C LYS A 141 -1.39 -18.45 12.05
N GLU A 142 -2.28 -18.27 11.09
CA GLU A 142 -3.44 -19.14 10.87
C GLU A 142 -3.17 -20.27 9.86
N HIS A 143 -1.91 -20.45 9.42
CA HIS A 143 -1.50 -21.47 8.45
C HIS A 143 -2.37 -21.52 7.18
N ILE A 144 -2.65 -20.35 6.60
CA ILE A 144 -3.52 -20.24 5.43
C ILE A 144 -2.82 -20.75 4.18
N ASP A 145 -3.31 -21.85 3.61
CA ASP A 145 -2.74 -22.48 2.41
C ASP A 145 -3.01 -21.70 1.12
N TYR A 146 -4.16 -21.03 1.01
CA TYR A 146 -4.47 -20.21 -0.16
C TYR A 146 -5.49 -19.10 0.11
N VAL A 147 -5.35 -18.01 -0.65
CA VAL A 147 -6.30 -16.90 -0.70
C VAL A 147 -6.79 -16.77 -2.14
N ILE A 148 -8.12 -16.88 -2.33
CA ILE A 148 -8.77 -16.72 -3.64
C ILE A 148 -9.58 -15.43 -3.63
N VAL A 149 -9.38 -14.61 -4.66
CA VAL A 149 -10.07 -13.33 -4.85
C VAL A 149 -10.53 -13.18 -6.30
N PRO A 150 -11.56 -12.35 -6.57
CA PRO A 150 -11.87 -11.96 -7.94
C PRO A 150 -10.66 -11.31 -8.63
N MET A 151 -10.39 -11.67 -9.88
CA MET A 151 -9.29 -11.10 -10.67
C MET A 151 -9.65 -9.67 -11.11
N PHE A 152 -9.45 -8.71 -10.19
CA PHE A 152 -9.39 -7.30 -10.50
C PHE A 152 -7.98 -6.77 -10.19
N GLN A 153 -7.52 -5.78 -10.95
CA GLN A 153 -6.17 -5.21 -10.82
C GLN A 153 -5.79 -4.86 -9.38
N ARG A 154 -6.73 -4.34 -8.59
CA ARG A 154 -6.47 -3.95 -7.20
C ARG A 154 -6.29 -5.14 -6.25
N PHE A 155 -7.02 -6.23 -6.44
CA PHE A 155 -6.82 -7.45 -5.67
C PHE A 155 -5.48 -8.08 -5.99
N ALA A 156 -5.11 -8.14 -7.28
CA ALA A 156 -3.81 -8.64 -7.71
C ALA A 156 -2.65 -7.81 -7.10
N ALA A 157 -2.76 -6.48 -7.11
CA ALA A 157 -1.76 -5.59 -6.51
C ALA A 157 -1.58 -5.82 -5.00
N VAL A 158 -2.67 -6.05 -4.27
CA VAL A 158 -2.64 -6.37 -2.83
C VAL A 158 -1.98 -7.73 -2.62
N LEU A 159 -2.40 -8.78 -3.34
CA LEU A 159 -1.82 -10.11 -3.20
C LEU A 159 -0.32 -10.14 -3.53
N HIS A 160 0.12 -9.41 -4.55
CA HIS A 160 1.56 -9.26 -4.84
C HIS A 160 2.31 -8.57 -3.71
N SER A 161 1.74 -7.53 -3.10
CA SER A 161 2.39 -6.85 -1.96
C SER A 161 2.52 -7.78 -0.75
N VAL A 162 1.50 -8.61 -0.50
CA VAL A 162 1.53 -9.63 0.56
C VAL A 162 2.54 -10.73 0.25
N GLN A 163 2.61 -11.20 -1.00
CA GLN A 163 3.62 -12.14 -1.46
C GLN A 163 5.04 -11.59 -1.24
N ASP A 164 5.31 -10.34 -1.63
CA ASP A 164 6.61 -9.68 -1.42
C ASP A 164 6.96 -9.60 0.06
N GLU A 165 5.99 -9.27 0.91
CA GLU A 165 6.19 -9.18 2.35
C GLU A 165 6.47 -10.55 2.99
N LEU A 166 5.73 -11.58 2.60
CA LEU A 166 5.96 -12.96 3.03
C LEU A 166 7.35 -13.47 2.62
N MET A 167 7.83 -13.11 1.41
CA MET A 167 9.18 -13.44 0.95
C MET A 167 10.27 -12.69 1.75
N ARG A 168 10.08 -11.40 2.04
CA ARG A 168 11.03 -10.59 2.83
C ARG A 168 11.24 -11.12 4.24
N GLN A 169 10.22 -11.72 4.84
CA GLN A 169 10.34 -12.32 6.16
C GLN A 169 11.18 -13.63 6.15
N ASN A 170 11.78 -14.01 5.00
CA ASN A 170 12.73 -15.12 4.83
C ASN A 170 12.23 -16.47 5.37
N PHE A 171 10.93 -16.72 5.25
CA PHE A 171 10.37 -18.00 5.66
C PHE A 171 10.56 -19.08 4.60
N PRO A 172 10.68 -20.37 5.00
CA PRO A 172 10.74 -21.50 4.07
C PRO A 172 9.36 -21.79 3.48
N ILE A 173 8.72 -20.79 2.89
CA ILE A 173 7.41 -20.91 2.25
C ILE A 173 7.59 -20.79 0.73
N GLN A 174 6.86 -21.61 -0.01
CA GLN A 174 6.74 -21.49 -1.46
C GLN A 174 5.43 -20.79 -1.78
N ILE A 175 5.50 -19.63 -2.44
CA ILE A 175 4.33 -18.83 -2.81
C ILE A 175 4.16 -18.88 -4.33
N SER A 176 2.96 -19.17 -4.80
CA SER A 176 2.61 -19.14 -6.23
C SER A 176 1.33 -18.33 -6.46
N MET A 177 1.23 -17.73 -7.64
CA MET A 177 0.06 -17.00 -8.11
C MET A 177 -0.50 -17.68 -9.34
N GLU A 178 -1.79 -18.01 -9.32
CA GLU A 178 -2.51 -18.62 -10.43
C GLU A 178 -3.75 -17.79 -10.78
N ILE A 179 -4.02 -17.63 -12.08
CA ILE A 179 -5.26 -17.02 -12.58
C ILE A 179 -6.05 -18.12 -13.27
N TYR A 180 -7.32 -18.26 -12.88
CA TYR A 180 -8.21 -19.29 -13.42
C TYR A 180 -9.62 -18.74 -13.59
N GLU A 181 -10.46 -19.44 -14.37
CA GLU A 181 -11.87 -19.09 -14.55
C GLU A 181 -12.75 -20.02 -13.71
N GLU A 182 -13.69 -19.44 -12.98
CA GLU A 182 -14.70 -20.15 -12.19
C GLU A 182 -16.07 -19.52 -12.40
N ASN A 183 -17.05 -20.32 -12.87
CA ASN A 183 -18.42 -19.85 -13.14
C ASN A 183 -18.49 -18.60 -14.05
N GLY A 184 -17.63 -18.52 -15.08
CA GLY A 184 -17.57 -17.38 -15.99
C GLY A 184 -16.88 -16.13 -15.41
N LYS A 185 -16.22 -16.24 -14.25
CA LYS A 185 -15.50 -15.15 -13.59
C LYS A 185 -14.01 -15.49 -13.51
N LEU A 186 -13.16 -14.53 -13.85
CA LEU A 186 -11.73 -14.65 -13.61
C LEU A 186 -11.42 -14.49 -12.13
N MET A 187 -10.61 -15.39 -11.60
CA MET A 187 -10.20 -15.48 -10.21
C MET A 187 -8.67 -15.47 -10.12
N ALA A 188 -8.13 -14.90 -9.05
CA ALA A 188 -6.72 -14.98 -8.70
C ALA A 188 -6.57 -15.77 -7.40
N LYS A 189 -5.66 -16.75 -7.42
CA LYS A 189 -5.31 -17.58 -6.26
C LYS A 189 -3.86 -17.33 -5.89
N MET A 190 -3.63 -16.92 -4.64
CA MET A 190 -2.32 -16.97 -4.00
C MET A 190 -2.26 -18.27 -3.19
N GLU A 191 -1.34 -19.17 -3.50
CA GLU A 191 -1.08 -20.39 -2.73
C GLU A 191 0.19 -20.20 -1.90
N VAL A 192 0.15 -20.60 -0.63
CA VAL A 192 1.24 -20.53 0.35
C VAL A 192 1.51 -21.94 0.85
N LYS A 193 2.60 -22.54 0.39
CA LYS A 193 3.03 -23.88 0.81
C LYS A 193 4.11 -23.76 1.89
N ASN A 194 3.78 -24.16 3.11
CA ASN A 194 4.77 -24.35 4.17
C ASN A 194 5.69 -25.54 3.79
N ARG A 195 7.01 -25.34 3.77
CA ARG A 195 7.98 -26.43 3.64
C ARG A 195 8.34 -27.06 4.98
#